data_AF-A0A534LAK7-F1
#
_entry.id   AF-A0A534LAK7-F1
#
_cell.length_a   1.000
_cell.length_b   1.000
_cell.length_c   1.000
_cell.angle_alpha   90.00
_cell.angle_beta   90.00
_cell.angle_gamma   90.00
#
_symmetry.space_group_name_H-M   'P 1'
#
loop_
_entity.id
_entity.type
_entity.pdbx_description
1 polymer ?
#
loop_
_entity_poly.entity_id
_entity_poly.type
_entity_poly.pdbx_seq_one_letter_code
_entity_poly.pdbx_strand_id
1 'polypeptide(L)'
;MTRKGEPHSPGKTMFLVIWWMAKNPYAAVFENRIAAEAAANVRNAILVTFQGNGTEVEAVVDWFRRDEEGRPMPAEWRELMGQVRAPWSNKAHPDASEIETISKTSSDPVEA
;
A
#
# COMPACT_ATOMS: atom_id res chain seq x y z
N MET A 1 15.86 -24.58 13.79
CA MET A 1 14.56 -24.48 14.48
C MET A 1 13.61 -23.68 13.59
N THR A 2 12.86 -24.35 12.73
CA THR A 2 11.84 -23.75 11.86
C THR A 2 10.59 -23.47 12.70
N ARG A 3 10.24 -22.20 12.89
CA ARG A 3 8.96 -21.84 13.50
C ARG A 3 7.86 -22.29 12.54
N LYS A 4 7.16 -23.35 12.93
CA LYS A 4 5.96 -23.87 12.28
C LYS A 4 4.95 -22.72 12.21
N GLY A 5 4.60 -22.29 11.00
CA GLY A 5 3.64 -21.22 10.79
C GLY A 5 2.32 -21.60 11.45
N GLU A 6 1.93 -20.84 12.47
CA GLU A 6 0.57 -20.88 13.00
C GLU A 6 -0.42 -20.55 11.87
N PRO A 7 -1.58 -21.23 11.81
CA PRO A 7 -2.62 -20.89 10.85
C PRO A 7 -3.02 -19.44 11.09
N HIS A 8 -2.72 -18.57 10.11
CA HIS A 8 -3.10 -17.16 10.14
C HIS A 8 -4.61 -17.07 10.28
N SER A 9 -5.09 -16.58 11.41
CA SER A 9 -6.47 -16.11 11.53
C SER A 9 -6.68 -15.04 10.46
N PRO A 10 -7.81 -15.05 9.71
CA PRO A 10 -8.10 -13.99 8.76
C PRO A 10 -8.17 -12.69 9.57
N GLY A 11 -7.15 -11.86 9.43
CA GLY A 11 -7.02 -10.66 10.25
C GLY A 11 -8.14 -9.67 9.92
N LYS A 12 -8.48 -8.85 10.92
CA LYS A 12 -9.63 -7.96 10.91
C LYS A 12 -9.40 -6.78 9.96
N THR A 13 -10.38 -6.49 9.11
CA THR A 13 -10.36 -5.28 8.26
C THR A 13 -10.33 -4.02 9.11
N MET A 14 -9.42 -3.10 8.78
CA MET A 14 -9.24 -1.82 9.46
C MET A 14 -9.29 -0.67 8.45
N PHE A 15 -9.74 0.49 8.91
CA PHE A 15 -9.92 1.67 8.07
C PHE A 15 -9.15 2.85 8.65
N LEU A 16 -8.21 3.41 7.88
CA LEU A 16 -7.47 4.61 8.25
C LEU A 16 -8.04 5.79 7.46
N VAL A 17 -8.49 6.83 8.17
CA VAL A 17 -9.00 8.07 7.59
C VAL A 17 -7.98 9.18 7.82
N ILE A 18 -7.52 9.83 6.76
CA ILE A 18 -6.48 10.87 6.79
C ILE A 18 -7.03 12.17 6.19
N TRP A 19 -6.96 13.28 6.92
CA TRP A 19 -7.44 14.58 6.46
C TRP A 19 -6.49 15.72 6.83
N TRP A 20 -6.68 16.89 6.24
CA TRP A 20 -5.85 18.06 6.49
C TRP A 20 -6.67 19.21 7.11
N MET A 21 -6.10 19.86 8.12
CA MET A 21 -6.56 21.17 8.61
C MET A 21 -5.36 22.10 8.76
N ALA A 22 -5.44 23.31 8.21
CA ALA A 22 -4.37 24.31 8.25
C ALA A 22 -2.99 23.75 7.83
N LYS A 23 -2.96 22.93 6.76
CA LYS A 23 -1.77 22.22 6.23
C LYS A 23 -1.19 21.13 7.14
N ASN A 24 -1.80 20.84 8.29
CA ASN A 24 -1.40 19.73 9.16
C ASN A 24 -2.24 18.48 8.86
N PRO A 25 -1.62 17.32 8.63
CA PRO A 25 -2.34 16.06 8.49
C PRO A 25 -2.81 15.54 9.85
N TYR A 26 -4.00 14.95 9.86
CA TYR A 26 -4.60 14.27 10.99
C TYR A 26 -5.09 12.90 10.52
N ALA A 27 -5.13 11.94 11.44
CA ALA A 27 -5.55 10.59 11.13
C ALA A 27 -6.37 9.96 12.27
N ALA A 28 -7.24 9.02 11.90
CA ALA A 28 -8.00 8.18 12.83
C ALA A 28 -8.20 6.78 12.25
N VAL A 29 -8.23 5.77 13.12
CA VAL A 29 -8.44 4.37 12.76
C VAL A 29 -9.83 3.93 13.20
N PHE A 30 -10.51 3.20 12.34
CA PHE A 30 -11.85 2.66 12.56
C PHE A 30 -11.87 1.18 12.24
N GLU A 31 -12.71 0.44 12.97
CA GLU A 31 -13.02 -0.96 12.68
C GLU A 31 -14.33 -1.11 11.91
N ASN A 32 -15.19 -0.07 11.96
CA ASN A 32 -16.48 -0.05 11.31
C ASN A 32 -16.40 0.77 10.02
N ARG A 33 -16.69 0.11 8.89
CA ARG A 33 -16.67 0.71 7.56
C ARG A 33 -17.55 1.95 7.45
N ILE A 34 -18.80 1.88 7.93
CA ILE A 34 -19.78 2.97 7.81
C ILE A 34 -19.31 4.20 8.60
N ALA A 35 -18.76 3.99 9.80
CA ALA A 35 -18.19 5.07 10.60
C ALA A 35 -16.99 5.73 9.90
N ALA A 36 -16.12 4.92 9.28
CA ALA A 36 -14.97 5.41 8.54
C ALA A 36 -15.39 6.22 7.30
N GLU A 37 -16.32 5.70 6.50
CA GLU A 37 -16.86 6.37 5.32
C GLU A 37 -17.55 7.69 5.69
N ALA A 38 -18.36 7.71 6.76
CA ALA A 38 -18.99 8.94 7.24
C ALA A 38 -17.95 9.96 7.72
N ALA A 39 -16.93 9.52 8.46
CA ALA A 39 -15.84 10.38 8.93
C ALA A 39 -15.03 10.96 7.77
N ALA A 40 -14.78 10.16 6.72
CA ALA A 40 -14.05 10.56 5.54
C ALA A 40 -14.86 11.54 4.68
N ASN A 41 -16.15 11.30 4.51
CA ASN A 41 -17.09 12.16 3.82
C ASN A 41 -17.12 13.58 4.42
N VAL A 42 -17.29 13.69 5.73
CA VAL A 42 -17.38 14.99 6.44
C VAL A 42 -16.07 15.78 6.35
N ARG A 43 -14.93 15.09 6.32
CA ARG A 43 -13.59 15.70 6.37
C ARG A 43 -12.92 15.84 5.02
N ASN A 44 -13.57 15.43 3.93
CA ASN A 44 -12.97 15.30 2.61
C ASN A 44 -11.62 14.54 2.68
N ALA A 45 -11.65 13.39 3.34
CA ALA A 45 -10.45 12.64 3.71
C ALA A 45 -10.03 11.61 2.66
N ILE A 46 -8.79 11.15 2.77
CA ILE A 46 -8.36 9.88 2.17
C ILE A 46 -8.76 8.74 3.10
N LEU A 47 -9.42 7.72 2.58
CA LEU A 47 -9.77 6.49 3.28
C LEU A 47 -8.90 5.35 2.74
N VAL A 48 -8.13 4.73 3.62
CA VAL A 48 -7.32 3.54 3.33
C VAL A 48 -7.97 2.34 4.01
N THR A 49 -8.23 1.30 3.23
CA THR A 49 -8.75 0.02 3.73
C THR A 49 -7.61 -0.97 3.82
N PHE A 50 -7.44 -1.57 5.00
CA PHE A 50 -6.48 -2.62 5.25
C PHE A 50 -7.19 -3.95 5.49
N GLN A 51 -6.66 -5.02 4.93
CA GLN A 51 -7.07 -6.39 5.23
C GLN A 51 -6.04 -7.13 6.09
N GLY A 52 -6.48 -8.23 6.68
CA GLY A 52 -5.58 -9.13 7.41
C GLY A 52 -4.99 -8.49 8.66
N ASN A 53 -3.68 -8.63 8.84
CA ASN A 53 -2.95 -8.11 10.01
C ASN A 53 -2.67 -6.59 9.94
N GLY A 54 -3.34 -5.86 9.05
CA GLY A 54 -3.17 -4.41 8.89
C GLY A 54 -1.97 -4.00 8.02
N THR A 55 -1.35 -4.94 7.30
CA THR A 55 -0.22 -4.66 6.40
C THR A 55 -0.61 -4.63 4.92
N GLU A 56 -1.69 -5.31 4.55
CA GLU A 56 -2.18 -5.34 3.17
C GLU A 56 -3.17 -4.19 2.94
N VAL A 57 -2.81 -3.27 2.05
CA VAL A 57 -3.72 -2.19 1.61
C VAL A 57 -4.59 -2.73 0.49
N GLU A 58 -5.88 -2.85 0.75
CA GLU A 58 -6.87 -3.28 -0.24
C GLU A 58 -7.28 -2.14 -1.17
N ALA A 59 -7.55 -0.97 -0.60
CA ALA A 59 -8.08 0.16 -1.35
C ALA A 59 -7.67 1.49 -0.74
N VAL A 60 -7.48 2.48 -1.59
CA VAL A 60 -7.28 3.88 -1.19
C VAL A 60 -8.24 4.76 -1.99
N VAL A 61 -9.08 5.49 -1.26
CA VAL A 61 -10.19 6.26 -1.82
C VAL A 61 -10.07 7.72 -1.37
N ASP A 62 -10.24 8.65 -2.30
CA ASP A 62 -10.21 10.10 -2.09
C ASP A 62 -11.64 10.64 -2.01
N TRP A 63 -12.08 11.06 -0.81
CA TRP A 63 -13.41 11.64 -0.59
C TRP A 63 -13.51 13.13 -0.92
N PHE A 64 -12.38 13.80 -1.20
CA PHE A 64 -12.38 15.16 -1.71
C PHE A 64 -12.78 15.19 -3.18
N ARG A 65 -12.39 14.17 -3.95
CA ARG A 65 -12.76 14.03 -5.37
C ARG A 65 -13.99 13.16 -5.52
N ARG A 66 -14.91 13.56 -6.40
CA ARG A 66 -16.12 12.79 -6.69
C ARG A 66 -16.35 12.66 -8.17
N ASP A 67 -16.93 11.53 -8.56
CA ASP A 67 -17.48 11.34 -9.89
C ASP A 67 -18.81 12.11 -10.08
N GLU A 68 -19.40 11.97 -11.25
CA GLU A 68 -20.66 12.64 -11.61
C GLU A 68 -21.84 12.19 -10.72
N GLU A 69 -21.76 10.98 -10.16
CA GLU A 69 -22.74 10.43 -9.21
C GLU A 69 -22.46 10.83 -7.75
N GLY A 70 -21.42 11.62 -7.50
CA GLY A 70 -21.04 12.07 -6.15
C GLY A 70 -20.31 11.01 -5.31
N ARG A 71 -19.89 9.89 -5.91
CA ARG A 71 -19.14 8.84 -5.23
C ARG A 71 -17.66 9.22 -5.15
N PRO A 72 -16.96 8.83 -4.08
CA PRO A 72 -15.56 9.14 -3.94
C PRO A 72 -14.73 8.39 -4.98
N MET A 73 -13.66 9.02 -5.48
CA MET A 73 -12.82 8.44 -6.53
C MET A 73 -11.64 7.66 -5.93
N PRO A 74 -11.05 6.70 -6.66
CA PRO A 74 -9.76 6.12 -6.29
C PRO A 74 -8.70 7.21 -6.09
N ALA A 75 -7.85 7.05 -5.08
CA ALA A 75 -6.78 8.00 -4.83
C ALA A 75 -5.72 7.90 -5.91
N GLU A 76 -5.33 9.05 -6.46
CA GLU A 76 -4.27 9.15 -7.46
C GLU A 76 -3.10 9.94 -6.89
N TRP A 77 -1.89 9.45 -7.17
CA TRP A 77 -0.69 10.22 -6.93
C TRP A 77 -0.64 11.40 -7.91
N ARG A 78 -0.43 12.61 -7.38
CA ARG A 78 -0.39 13.83 -8.18
C ARG A 78 0.86 14.64 -7.86
N GLU A 79 1.61 15.00 -8.89
CA GLU A 79 2.77 15.88 -8.78
C GLU A 79 2.35 17.36 -8.77
N LEU A 80 1.59 17.78 -7.76
CA LEU A 80 1.12 19.16 -7.67
C LEU A 80 2.20 20.15 -7.19
N MET A 81 3.32 19.65 -6.66
CA MET A 81 4.40 20.44 -6.04
C MET A 81 5.80 20.06 -6.57
N GLY A 82 5.88 19.41 -7.73
CA GLY A 82 7.11 18.78 -8.24
C GLY A 82 7.42 17.44 -7.57
N GLN A 83 8.66 16.95 -7.72
CA GLN A 83 9.09 15.63 -7.25
C GLN A 83 8.94 15.52 -5.72
N VAL A 84 7.90 14.81 -5.27
CA VAL A 84 7.65 14.53 -3.85
C VAL A 84 8.79 13.65 -3.33
N ARG A 85 9.74 14.27 -2.63
CA ARG A 85 10.79 13.56 -1.89
C ARG A 85 10.19 13.01 -0.62
N ALA A 86 9.58 11.83 -0.70
CA ALA A 86 9.23 11.12 0.50
C ALA A 86 10.51 10.57 1.16
N PRO A 87 10.74 10.81 2.46
CA PRO A 87 11.98 10.40 3.15
C PRO A 87 12.13 8.87 3.27
N TRP A 88 11.07 8.14 2.94
CA TRP A 88 10.99 6.68 2.98
C TRP A 88 11.16 6.04 1.61
N SER A 89 11.96 6.63 0.70
CA SER A 89 12.36 5.87 -0.49
C SER A 89 12.86 4.51 -0.03
N ASN A 90 12.15 3.45 -0.41
CA ASN A 90 12.56 2.09 -0.13
C ASN A 90 13.95 1.98 -0.75
N LYS A 91 14.99 2.06 0.07
CA LYS A 91 16.26 1.47 -0.29
C LYS A 91 15.90 0.01 -0.44
N ALA A 92 15.65 -0.44 -1.67
CA ALA A 92 15.74 -1.84 -1.99
C ALA A 92 17.07 -2.26 -1.39
N HIS A 93 17.01 -3.11 -0.35
CA HIS A 93 18.20 -3.66 0.24
C HIS A 93 18.95 -4.33 -0.92
N PRO A 94 20.21 -3.96 -1.24
CA PRO A 94 20.91 -4.41 -2.44
C PRO A 94 21.33 -5.90 -2.39
N ASP A 95 20.59 -6.71 -1.62
CA ASP A 95 20.90 -8.10 -1.30
C ASP A 95 19.77 -9.03 -1.76
N ALA A 96 18.94 -8.56 -2.71
CA ALA A 96 18.37 -9.46 -3.71
C ALA A 96 19.49 -9.76 -4.72
N SER A 97 20.46 -10.53 -4.23
CA SER A 97 21.62 -11.01 -4.96
C SER A 97 21.15 -11.61 -6.27
N GLU A 98 21.69 -11.08 -7.37
CA GLU A 98 22.38 -11.90 -8.35
C GLU A 98 21.72 -13.27 -8.59
N ILE A 99 20.59 -13.29 -9.31
CA ILE A 99 20.25 -14.50 -10.06
C ILE A 99 21.19 -14.49 -11.26
N GLU A 100 22.44 -14.91 -11.04
CA GLU A 100 23.29 -15.41 -12.11
C GLU A 100 22.52 -16.56 -12.77
N THR A 101 21.95 -16.25 -13.93
CA THR A 101 21.48 -17.28 -14.86
C THR A 101 22.73 -17.91 -15.47
N ILE A 102 23.36 -18.82 -14.73
CA ILE A 102 24.33 -19.77 -15.30
C ILE A 102 23.57 -20.74 -16.20
N SER A 103 23.35 -20.31 -17.44
CA SER A 103 23.01 -21.20 -18.55
C SER A 103 24.21 -22.10 -18.82
N LYS A 104 24.12 -23.34 -18.34
CA LYS A 104 24.90 -24.48 -18.82
C LYS A 104 24.94 -24.47 -20.36
N THR A 105 26.12 -24.34 -20.93
CA THR A 105 26.42 -24.94 -22.24
C THR A 105 27.60 -25.88 -22.03
N SER A 106 27.27 -27.16 -21.87
CA SER A 106 28.24 -28.24 -21.99
C SER A 106 28.81 -28.23 -23.41
N SER A 107 30.13 -28.13 -23.53
CA SER A 107 30.84 -28.43 -24.77
C SER A 107 31.90 -29.45 -24.42
N ASP A 108 31.63 -30.72 -24.73
CA ASP A 108 32.61 -31.80 -24.66
C ASP A 108 33.71 -31.58 -25.73
N PRO A 109 34.98 -31.91 -25.46
CA PRO A 109 35.99 -31.98 -26.51
C PRO A 109 35.93 -33.34 -27.21
N VAL A 110 35.72 -33.34 -28.53
CA VAL A 110 35.99 -34.49 -29.40
C VAL A 110 37.48 -34.51 -29.72
N GLU A 111 38.11 -35.61 -29.32
CA GLU A 111 39.48 -36.02 -29.64
C GLU A 111 39.63 -36.34 -31.14
N ALA A 112 40.76 -35.94 -31.72
CA ALA A 112 41.33 -36.48 -32.95
C ALA A 112 42.85 -36.30 -32.95
#